data_AF-A0A953Z305-F1
#
_entry.id   AF-A0A953Z305-F1
#
_cell.length_a   1.000
_cell.length_b   1.000
_cell.length_c   1.000
_cell.angle_alpha   90.00
_cell.angle_beta   90.00
_cell.angle_gamma   90.00
#
_symmetry.space_group_name_H-M   'P 1'
#
loop_
_entity.id
_entity.type
_entity.pdbx_description
1 polymer ?
#
loop_
_entity_poly.entity_id
_entity_poly.type
_entity_poly.pdbx_seq_one_letter_code
_entity_poly.pdbx_strand_id
1 'polypeptide(L)'
;MRKSPVARLPLKCALPYAVYHESGNLLHNFGETLNNKHLHLMKEANIYDVYLADRLEKPDRIKAELKVKEVANMGLGRGEVIMRPVFGDDGKLVVESGTVVDEDVIGFLMKNNIAKVFVAKRDNELHLDQVSAYKKLHKKHIEDGKPIPDYNEDG
;
A
#
# COMPACT_ATOMS: atom_id res chain seq x y z
N MET A 1 -0.01 -4.02 10.96
CA MET A 1 -0.58 -2.94 10.15
C MET A 1 -2.02 -3.28 9.74
N ARG A 2 -2.92 -2.28 9.69
CA ARG A 2 -4.35 -2.50 9.36
C ARG A 2 -4.80 -1.61 8.20
N LYS A 3 -5.51 -2.16 7.21
CA LYS A 3 -6.21 -1.37 6.18
C LYS A 3 -7.47 -0.73 6.78
N SER A 4 -7.71 0.54 6.49
CA SER A 4 -8.86 1.30 6.99
C SER A 4 -9.40 2.24 5.91
N PRO A 5 -10.73 2.35 5.75
CA PRO A 5 -11.33 3.39 4.93
C PRO A 5 -10.94 4.78 5.43
N VAL A 6 -10.68 5.71 4.50
CA VAL A 6 -10.37 7.11 4.79
C VAL A 6 -11.48 7.76 5.62
N ALA A 7 -12.75 7.47 5.32
CA ALA A 7 -13.91 7.98 6.04
C ALA A 7 -13.97 7.60 7.54
N ARG A 8 -13.15 6.64 7.99
CA ARG A 8 -13.08 6.21 9.40
C ARG A 8 -11.89 6.80 10.15
N LEU A 9 -11.10 7.67 9.51
CA LEU A 9 -9.99 8.34 10.17
C LEU A 9 -10.52 9.33 11.22
N PRO A 10 -9.88 9.40 12.40
CA PRO A 10 -10.32 10.29 13.45
C PRO A 10 -10.02 11.73 13.05
N LEU A 11 -11.01 12.58 13.30
CA LEU A 11 -11.02 13.99 12.94
C LEU A 11 -10.84 14.86 14.17
N LYS A 12 -10.18 16.00 14.00
CA LYS A 12 -10.03 17.03 15.04
C LYS A 12 -9.33 16.52 16.32
N CYS A 13 -8.64 15.39 16.25
CA CYS A 13 -7.74 14.90 17.28
C CYS A 13 -6.43 14.39 16.66
N ALA A 14 -5.39 14.34 17.49
CA ALA A 14 -4.08 13.87 17.08
C ALA A 14 -4.13 12.38 16.71
N LEU A 15 -3.58 12.05 15.54
CA LEU A 15 -3.52 10.68 15.05
C LEU A 15 -2.69 9.80 15.99
N PRO A 16 -3.23 8.67 16.48
CA PRO A 16 -2.48 7.73 17.31
C PRO A 16 -1.58 6.78 16.48
N TYR A 17 -1.54 6.95 15.17
CA TYR A 17 -0.82 6.11 14.21
C TYR A 17 -0.33 6.93 13.02
N ALA A 18 0.64 6.40 12.28
CA ALA A 18 1.00 6.89 10.96
C ALA A 18 0.04 6.33 9.89
N VAL A 19 -0.22 7.13 8.86
CA VAL A 19 -1.13 6.80 7.74
C VAL A 19 -0.31 6.65 6.47
N TYR A 20 -0.38 5.48 5.86
CA TYR A 20 0.33 5.13 4.64
C TYR A 20 -0.65 4.86 3.49
N HIS A 21 -0.21 5.22 2.29
CA HIS A 21 -0.81 4.76 1.04
C HIS A 21 -0.39 3.32 0.75
N GLU A 22 -1.16 2.60 -0.06
CA GLU A 22 -0.87 1.20 -0.43
C GLU A 22 0.45 1.00 -1.18
N SER A 23 1.05 2.09 -1.66
CA SER A 23 2.36 2.12 -2.29
C SER A 23 3.54 2.12 -1.28
N GLY A 24 3.24 2.19 0.01
CA GLY A 24 4.22 2.43 1.08
C GLY A 24 4.61 3.90 1.28
N ASN A 25 3.94 4.85 0.62
CA ASN A 25 4.19 6.28 0.85
C ASN A 25 3.50 6.75 2.13
N LEU A 26 4.21 7.46 2.99
CA LEU A 26 3.63 8.12 4.15
C LEU A 26 2.75 9.29 3.66
N LEU A 27 1.51 9.33 4.16
CA LEU A 27 0.56 10.41 3.91
C LEU A 27 0.46 11.36 5.11
N HIS A 28 0.36 10.80 6.33
CA HIS A 28 0.35 11.55 7.58
C HIS A 28 1.14 10.84 8.66
N ASN A 29 1.84 11.62 9.47
CA ASN A 29 2.61 11.11 10.58
C ASN A 29 1.79 11.05 11.88
N PHE A 30 2.33 10.34 12.87
CA PHE A 30 1.81 10.33 14.22
C PHE A 30 1.67 11.75 14.77
N GLY A 31 0.57 12.02 15.47
CA GLY A 31 0.34 13.29 16.18
C GLY A 31 -0.23 14.40 15.29
N GLU A 32 -0.24 14.23 13.96
CA GLU A 32 -0.93 15.15 13.06
C GLU A 32 -2.44 15.14 13.34
N THR A 33 -3.09 16.28 13.19
CA THR A 33 -4.55 16.39 13.36
C THR A 33 -5.20 16.53 12.00
N LEU A 34 -6.02 15.55 11.63
CA LEU A 34 -6.80 15.59 10.40
C LEU A 34 -8.04 16.45 10.57
N ASN A 35 -8.46 17.07 9.47
CA ASN A 35 -9.74 17.78 9.35
C ASN A 35 -10.48 17.29 8.09
N ASN A 36 -11.73 17.71 7.91
CA ASN A 36 -12.56 17.33 6.77
C ASN A 36 -11.91 17.67 5.40
N LYS A 37 -11.07 18.72 5.34
CA LYS A 37 -10.31 19.06 4.12
C LYS A 37 -9.37 17.93 3.73
N HIS A 38 -8.65 17.34 4.68
CA HIS A 38 -7.73 16.22 4.39
C HIS A 38 -8.46 15.03 3.76
N LEU A 39 -9.60 14.61 4.33
CA LEU A 39 -10.39 13.51 3.76
C LEU A 39 -10.90 13.85 2.36
N HIS A 40 -11.37 15.08 2.15
CA HIS A 40 -11.80 15.54 0.84
C HIS A 40 -10.66 15.49 -0.17
N LEU A 41 -9.47 16.00 0.17
CA LEU A 41 -8.30 15.97 -0.71
C LEU A 41 -7.82 14.55 -1.02
N MET A 42 -7.90 13.62 -0.05
CA MET A 42 -7.61 12.20 -0.30
C MET A 42 -8.61 11.61 -1.30
N LYS A 43 -9.90 11.91 -1.16
CA LYS A 43 -10.95 11.46 -2.08
C LYS A 43 -10.74 12.00 -3.50
N GLU A 44 -10.43 13.29 -3.64
CA GLU A 44 -10.10 13.91 -4.94
C GLU A 44 -8.86 13.28 -5.60
N ALA A 45 -7.91 12.79 -4.78
CA ALA A 45 -6.75 12.04 -5.23
C ALA A 45 -7.05 10.55 -5.49
N ASN A 46 -8.30 10.11 -5.42
CA ASN A 46 -8.74 8.70 -5.51
C ASN A 46 -8.19 7.77 -4.42
N ILE A 47 -7.83 8.32 -3.26
CA ILE A 47 -7.39 7.55 -2.09
C ILE A 47 -8.60 7.33 -1.18
N TYR A 48 -9.19 6.12 -1.25
CA TYR A 48 -10.36 5.75 -0.45
C TYR A 48 -10.03 4.88 0.77
N ASP A 49 -8.91 4.18 0.70
CA ASP A 49 -8.38 3.34 1.77
C ASP A 49 -6.93 3.69 2.07
N VAL A 50 -6.55 3.54 3.34
CA VAL A 50 -5.20 3.76 3.83
C VAL A 50 -4.77 2.64 4.76
N TYR A 51 -3.47 2.56 5.01
CA TYR A 51 -2.87 1.62 5.95
C TYR A 51 -2.41 2.36 7.19
N LEU A 52 -2.79 1.82 8.35
CA LEU A 52 -2.52 2.40 9.65
C LEU A 52 -1.40 1.62 10.32
N ALA A 53 -0.37 2.34 10.73
CA ALA A 53 0.81 1.80 11.39
C ALA A 53 1.04 2.44 12.76
N ASP A 54 1.26 1.61 13.77
CA ASP A 54 1.53 2.12 15.11
C ASP A 54 2.97 2.66 15.25
N ARG A 55 3.32 3.17 16.44
CA ARG A 55 4.66 3.71 16.72
C ARG A 55 5.77 2.66 16.83
N LEU A 56 5.43 1.39 17.05
CA LEU A 56 6.39 0.31 17.24
C LEU A 56 6.78 -0.33 15.91
N GLU A 57 5.93 -0.20 14.89
CA GLU A 57 6.22 -0.67 13.54
C GLU A 57 7.35 0.14 12.88
N LYS A 58 8.32 -0.56 12.29
CA LYS A 58 9.47 0.05 11.63
C LYS A 58 9.09 0.54 10.22
N PRO A 59 9.33 1.81 9.85
CA PRO A 59 8.97 2.36 8.55
C PRO A 59 9.47 1.55 7.34
N ASP A 60 10.70 1.04 7.39
CA ASP A 60 11.26 0.27 6.27
C ASP A 60 10.57 -1.07 6.07
N ARG A 61 10.14 -1.71 7.17
CA ARG A 61 9.36 -2.95 7.13
C ARG A 61 7.97 -2.68 6.55
N ILE A 62 7.29 -1.61 6.99
CA ILE A 62 5.98 -1.21 6.46
C ILE A 62 6.05 -0.98 4.95
N LYS A 63 7.06 -0.22 4.49
CA LYS A 63 7.28 0.06 3.07
C LYS A 63 7.48 -1.22 2.26
N ALA A 64 8.24 -2.18 2.78
CA ALA A 64 8.46 -3.46 2.13
C ALA A 64 7.16 -4.29 2.04
N GLU A 65 6.41 -4.38 3.14
CA GLU A 65 5.15 -5.13 3.22
C GLU A 65 4.07 -4.56 2.27
N LEU A 66 3.95 -3.24 2.15
CA LEU A 66 2.95 -2.62 1.28
C LEU A 66 3.28 -2.73 -0.21
N LYS A 67 4.56 -2.92 -0.54
CA LYS A 67 5.05 -3.07 -1.92
C LYS A 67 4.98 -4.50 -2.43
N VAL A 68 4.48 -5.45 -1.65
CA VAL A 68 4.21 -6.82 -2.10
C VAL A 68 2.71 -7.09 -2.16
N LYS A 69 2.31 -8.07 -2.97
CA LYS A 69 0.94 -8.59 -3.00
C LYS A 69 0.94 -10.11 -2.90
N GLU A 70 -0.08 -10.63 -2.22
CA GLU A 70 -0.34 -12.07 -2.16
C GLU A 70 -0.89 -12.55 -3.51
N VAL A 71 -0.34 -13.64 -4.02
CA VAL A 71 -0.81 -14.33 -5.23
C VAL A 71 -0.99 -15.79 -4.88
N ALA A 72 -2.08 -16.39 -5.38
CA ALA A 72 -2.27 -17.83 -5.25
C ALA A 72 -1.18 -18.56 -6.04
N ASN A 73 -0.54 -19.55 -5.43
CA ASN A 73 0.51 -20.34 -6.07
C ASN A 73 0.02 -21.00 -7.39
N MET A 74 -1.25 -21.41 -7.45
CA MET A 74 -1.87 -21.99 -8.67
C MET A 74 -1.97 -21.01 -9.85
N GLY A 75 -1.60 -19.75 -9.69
CA GLY A 75 -1.57 -18.75 -10.76
C GLY A 75 -0.27 -18.73 -11.58
N LEU A 76 0.73 -19.55 -11.25
CA LEU A 76 1.97 -19.68 -12.03
C LEU A 76 1.76 -20.76 -13.11
N GLY A 77 1.57 -20.34 -14.36
CA GLY A 77 1.37 -21.25 -15.48
C GLY A 77 2.67 -21.96 -15.89
N ARG A 78 2.62 -23.27 -16.17
CA ARG A 78 3.77 -24.01 -16.70
C ARG A 78 4.29 -23.34 -17.98
N GLY A 79 5.60 -23.13 -18.06
CA GLY A 79 6.26 -22.45 -19.17
C GLY A 79 6.28 -20.92 -19.07
N GLU A 80 5.61 -20.32 -18.08
CA GLU A 80 5.75 -18.89 -17.81
C GLU A 80 7.12 -18.58 -17.24
N VAL A 81 7.67 -17.41 -17.62
CA VAL A 81 8.88 -16.88 -16.99
C VAL A 81 8.47 -16.04 -15.80
N ILE A 82 8.99 -16.38 -14.62
CA ILE A 82 8.81 -15.60 -13.41
C ILE A 82 9.61 -14.32 -13.53
N MET A 83 8.95 -13.23 -13.91
CA MET A 83 9.63 -11.94 -14.13
C MET A 83 10.07 -11.24 -12.84
N ARG A 84 9.70 -11.75 -11.66
CA ARG A 84 9.95 -11.13 -10.34
C ARG A 84 10.21 -12.20 -9.29
N PRO A 85 11.09 -11.98 -8.32
CA PRO A 85 11.31 -12.94 -7.24
C PRO A 85 10.01 -13.21 -6.47
N VAL A 86 9.81 -14.47 -6.08
CA VAL A 86 8.65 -14.97 -5.36
C VAL A 86 9.10 -15.35 -3.96
N PHE A 87 8.38 -14.84 -2.95
CA PHE A 87 8.70 -15.08 -1.55
C PHE A 87 7.62 -15.89 -0.85
N GLY A 88 8.02 -16.70 0.12
CA GLY A 88 7.12 -17.37 1.05
C GLY A 88 6.50 -16.38 2.05
N ASP A 89 5.58 -16.88 2.86
CA ASP A 89 4.98 -16.13 3.97
C ASP A 89 5.98 -15.76 5.07
N ASP A 90 7.02 -16.57 5.24
CA ASP A 90 8.16 -16.30 6.11
C ASP A 90 9.16 -15.27 5.54
N GLY A 91 8.89 -14.75 4.33
CA GLY A 91 9.71 -13.77 3.64
C GLY A 91 10.97 -14.34 2.98
N LYS A 92 11.17 -15.67 3.00
CA LYS A 92 12.30 -16.28 2.27
C LYS A 92 12.03 -16.32 0.79
N LEU A 93 13.11 -16.18 0.02
CA LEU A 93 13.08 -16.37 -1.42
C LEU A 93 12.72 -17.83 -1.72
N VAL A 94 11.67 -18.00 -2.51
CA VAL A 94 11.13 -19.30 -2.93
C VAL A 94 11.43 -19.56 -4.39
N VAL A 95 11.26 -18.54 -5.25
CA VAL A 95 11.67 -18.63 -6.66
C VAL A 95 12.38 -17.36 -7.10
N GLU A 96 13.49 -17.51 -7.82
CA GLU A 96 14.24 -16.40 -8.38
C GLU A 96 13.52 -15.78 -9.58
N SER A 97 13.83 -14.50 -9.86
CA SER A 97 13.42 -13.90 -11.13
C SER A 97 14.19 -14.52 -12.30
N GLY A 98 13.49 -14.75 -13.42
CA GLY A 98 14.03 -15.39 -14.61
C GLY A 98 13.80 -16.91 -14.65
N THR A 99 13.36 -17.52 -13.54
CA THR A 99 13.01 -18.94 -13.51
C THR A 99 11.81 -19.22 -14.40
N VAL A 100 11.93 -20.24 -15.27
CA VAL A 100 10.81 -20.78 -16.04
C VAL A 100 10.03 -21.72 -15.12
N VAL A 101 8.71 -21.58 -15.06
CA VAL A 101 7.86 -22.47 -14.27
C VAL A 101 7.84 -23.85 -14.91
N ASP A 102 8.50 -24.81 -14.28
CA ASP A 102 8.51 -26.22 -14.68
C ASP A 102 7.87 -27.12 -13.60
N GLU A 103 7.88 -28.44 -13.84
CA GLU A 103 7.31 -29.41 -12.90
C GLU A 103 8.08 -29.45 -11.57
N ASP A 104 9.36 -29.10 -11.56
CA ASP A 104 10.18 -29.09 -10.35
C ASP A 104 9.82 -27.91 -9.44
N VAL A 105 9.61 -26.72 -10.01
CA VAL A 105 9.13 -25.53 -9.29
C VAL A 105 7.75 -25.78 -8.71
N ILE A 106 6.82 -26.31 -9.51
CA ILE A 106 5.46 -26.63 -9.06
C ILE A 106 5.51 -27.71 -7.96
N GLY A 107 6.29 -28.77 -8.18
CA GLY A 107 6.48 -29.86 -7.23
C GLY A 107 7.08 -29.40 -5.91
N PHE A 108 8.05 -28.48 -5.94
CA PHE A 108 8.63 -27.85 -4.76
C PHE A 108 7.57 -27.08 -3.97
N LEU A 109 6.78 -26.24 -4.64
CA LEU A 109 5.76 -25.42 -3.98
C LEU A 109 4.65 -26.29 -3.36
N MET A 110 4.22 -27.34 -4.05
CA MET A 110 3.24 -28.30 -3.54
C MET A 110 3.79 -29.13 -2.37
N LYS A 111 5.01 -29.65 -2.49
CA LYS A 111 5.66 -30.47 -1.44
C LYS A 111 5.83 -29.70 -0.12
N ASN A 112 6.12 -28.40 -0.21
CA ASN A 112 6.27 -27.54 0.96
C ASN A 112 4.94 -26.89 1.42
N ASN A 113 3.80 -27.30 0.83
CA ASN A 113 2.47 -26.78 1.15
C ASN A 113 2.36 -25.25 1.08
N ILE A 114 3.07 -24.64 0.12
CA ILE A 114 3.08 -23.19 -0.09
C ILE A 114 1.86 -22.83 -0.94
N ALA A 115 0.73 -22.55 -0.28
CA ALA A 115 -0.52 -22.20 -0.97
C ALA A 115 -0.54 -20.75 -1.49
N LYS A 116 0.22 -19.88 -0.82
CA LYS A 116 0.25 -18.43 -1.04
C LYS A 116 1.69 -17.99 -1.20
N VAL A 117 1.92 -17.10 -2.15
CA VAL A 117 3.23 -16.50 -2.38
C VAL A 117 3.11 -14.99 -2.47
N PHE A 118 4.23 -14.30 -2.24
CA PHE A 118 4.30 -12.84 -2.28
C PHE A 118 5.18 -12.40 -3.44
N VAL A 119 4.68 -11.43 -4.22
CA VAL A 119 5.42 -10.82 -5.33
C VAL A 119 5.41 -9.30 -5.21
N ALA A 120 6.49 -8.65 -5.61
CA ALA A 120 6.56 -7.19 -5.64
C ALA A 120 5.50 -6.60 -6.58
N LYS A 121 4.74 -5.60 -6.14
CA LYS A 121 3.83 -4.80 -6.97
C LYS A 121 4.62 -4.11 -8.09
N ARG A 122 4.03 -4.03 -9.29
CA ARG A 122 4.55 -3.23 -10.40
C ARG A 122 4.31 -1.75 -10.15
N ASP A 123 5.04 -0.88 -10.85
CA ASP A 123 4.88 0.58 -10.72
C ASP A 123 3.45 1.06 -10.97
N ASN A 124 2.75 0.46 -11.95
CA ASN A 124 1.36 0.78 -12.23
C ASN A 124 0.37 0.25 -11.17
N GLU A 125 0.76 -0.73 -10.36
CA GLU A 125 0.00 -1.26 -9.22
C GLU A 125 0.27 -0.47 -7.93
N LEU A 126 1.28 0.40 -7.92
CA LEU A 126 1.60 1.25 -6.78
C LEU A 126 0.78 2.54 -6.75
N HIS A 127 0.05 2.88 -7.82
CA HIS A 127 -0.82 4.06 -7.88
C HIS A 127 -0.13 5.36 -7.38
N LEU A 128 1.12 5.57 -7.82
CA LEU A 128 1.96 6.70 -7.37
C LEU A 128 1.43 8.07 -7.82
N ASP A 129 0.59 8.08 -8.86
CA ASP A 129 -0.17 9.22 -9.34
C ASP A 129 -1.14 9.74 -8.27
N GLN A 130 -1.82 8.85 -7.53
CA GLN A 130 -2.70 9.21 -6.42
C GLN A 130 -1.94 9.93 -5.31
N VAL A 131 -0.78 9.39 -4.91
CA VAL A 131 0.09 10.02 -3.91
C VAL A 131 0.56 11.41 -4.36
N SER A 132 0.95 11.53 -5.62
CA SER A 132 1.43 12.79 -6.19
C SER A 132 0.32 13.84 -6.26
N ALA A 133 -0.88 13.44 -6.68
CA ALA A 133 -2.06 14.28 -6.70
C ALA A 133 -2.41 14.76 -5.29
N TYR A 134 -2.45 13.85 -4.32
CA TYR A 134 -2.72 14.18 -2.91
C TYR A 134 -1.71 15.19 -2.36
N LYS A 135 -0.40 14.94 -2.51
CA LYS A 135 0.65 15.85 -2.01
C LYS A 135 0.56 17.23 -2.66
N LYS A 136 0.25 17.30 -3.96
CA LYS A 136 0.06 18.57 -4.67
C LYS A 136 -1.13 19.34 -4.12
N LEU A 137 -2.26 18.67 -3.89
CA LEU A 137 -3.46 19.26 -3.30
C LEU A 137 -3.24 19.69 -1.85
N HIS A 138 -2.63 18.84 -1.04
CA HIS A 138 -2.30 19.09 0.37
C HIS A 138 -1.46 20.35 0.51
N LYS A 139 -0.35 20.42 -0.24
CA LYS A 139 0.50 21.62 -0.26
C LYS A 139 -0.30 22.87 -0.63
N LYS A 140 -1.06 22.81 -1.71
CA LYS A 140 -1.82 23.96 -2.22
C LYS A 140 -2.89 24.46 -1.23
N HIS A 141 -3.56 23.56 -0.52
CA HIS A 141 -4.80 23.90 0.19
C HIS A 141 -4.68 23.85 1.73
N ILE A 142 -3.81 23.00 2.25
CA ILE A 142 -3.55 22.89 3.70
C ILE A 142 -2.35 23.76 4.07
N GLU A 143 -1.22 23.61 3.38
CA GLU A 143 0.02 24.33 3.71
C GLU A 143 -0.03 25.79 3.22
N ASP A 144 -0.37 26.01 1.96
CA ASP A 144 -0.45 27.36 1.36
C ASP A 144 -1.79 28.08 1.68
N GLY A 145 -2.75 27.39 2.32
CA GLY A 145 -4.03 27.96 2.76
C GLY A 145 -5.01 28.38 1.66
N LYS A 146 -4.85 27.90 0.42
CA LYS A 146 -5.75 28.30 -0.69
C LYS A 146 -7.13 27.64 -0.55
N PRO A 147 -8.21 28.33 -0.94
CA PRO A 147 -9.56 27.76 -0.91
C PRO A 147 -9.64 26.50 -1.77
N ILE A 148 -10.36 25.49 -1.27
CA ILE A 148 -10.65 24.26 -2.00
C ILE A 148 -11.97 24.49 -2.76
N PRO A 149 -11.98 24.42 -4.10
CA PRO A 149 -13.23 24.49 -4.87
C PRO A 149 -14.18 23.37 -4.44
N ASP A 150 -15.48 23.68 -4.37
CA ASP A 150 -16.56 22.71 -4.08
C ASP A 150 -16.47 21.99 -2.72
N TYR A 151 -15.59 22.45 -1.82
CA TYR A 151 -15.53 21.99 -0.44
C TYR A 151 -16.48 22.81 0.44
N ASN A 152 -17.61 22.21 0.80
CA ASN A 152 -18.51 22.76 1.82
C ASN A 152 -17.99 22.34 3.20
N GLU A 153 -17.89 23.30 4.14
CA GLU A 153 -17.43 23.03 5.50
C GLU A 153 -18.41 22.16 6.33
N ASP A 154 -19.62 21.94 5.81
CA ASP A 154 -20.70 21.19 6.45
C ASP A 154 -20.82 19.77 5.90
N GLY A 155 -20.17 18.84 6.59
CA GLY A 155 -20.32 17.38 6.48
C GLY A 155 -20.01 16.74 7.83
#